data_AF-D4BNI3-F1
#
_entry.id   AF-D4BNI3-F1
#
_cell.length_a   1.000
_cell.length_b   1.000
_cell.length_c   1.000
_cell.angle_alpha   90.00
_cell.angle_beta   90.00
_cell.angle_gamma   90.00
#
_symmetry.space_group_name_H-M   'P 1'
#
loop_
_entity.id
_entity.type
_entity.pdbx_description
1 polymer ?
#
loop_
_entity_poly.entity_id
_entity_poly.type
_entity_poly.pdbx_seq_one_letter_code
_entity_poly.pdbx_strand_id
1 'polypeptide(L)'
;MERHGPVRSTGAKGRSPDNAAAEGFFGRMKTESVHPWHWEERPRGETLVPVGDCIRWHDHGRIKRSPGWMSPVQYRQSQGTAA
;
A
#
# COMPACT_ATOMS: atom_id res chain seq x y z
N MET A 1 7.60 17.09 12.14
CA MET A 1 7.80 16.02 13.14
C MET A 1 7.37 16.47 14.53
N GLU A 2 7.72 17.69 14.95
CA GLU A 2 7.38 18.24 16.28
C GLU A 2 5.89 18.34 16.60
N ARG A 3 5.02 18.53 15.61
CA ARG A 3 3.56 18.68 15.84
C ARG A 3 2.83 17.38 16.21
N HIS A 4 3.32 16.22 15.78
CA HIS A 4 2.58 14.94 15.90
C HIS A 4 3.36 13.82 16.62
N GLY A 5 4.62 14.06 16.97
CA GLY A 5 5.42 13.12 17.77
C GLY A 5 6.02 11.87 17.11
N PRO A 6 5.89 11.54 15.80
CA PRO A 6 6.57 10.36 15.28
C PRO A 6 8.09 10.59 15.23
N VAL A 7 8.84 9.62 15.77
CA VAL A 7 10.30 9.58 15.71
C VAL A 7 10.72 9.30 14.27
N ARG A 8 11.60 10.14 13.73
CA ARG A 8 12.20 9.88 12.41
C ARG A 8 13.11 8.67 12.50
N SER A 9 12.85 7.68 11.66
CA SER A 9 13.77 6.58 11.40
C SER A 9 14.20 6.63 9.94
N THR A 10 15.49 6.63 9.68
CA THR A 10 16.06 6.45 8.35
C THR A 10 16.90 5.18 8.39
N GLY A 11 16.65 4.26 7.46
CA GLY A 11 17.42 3.04 7.33
C GLY A 11 18.90 3.29 7.10
N ALA A 12 19.72 2.27 7.33
CA ALA A 12 21.14 2.32 7.00
C ALA A 12 21.31 2.43 5.47
N LYS A 13 22.28 3.24 5.02
CA LYS A 13 22.60 3.34 3.59
C LYS A 13 22.90 1.94 3.02
N GLY A 14 22.23 1.58 1.93
CA GLY A 14 22.39 0.26 1.30
C GLY A 14 21.64 -0.88 1.99
N ARG A 15 20.78 -0.60 2.98
CA ARG A 15 19.92 -1.60 3.63
C ARG A 15 18.51 -1.53 3.04
N SER A 16 18.19 -2.45 2.14
CA SER A 16 16.87 -2.53 1.50
C SER A 16 15.74 -3.10 2.39
N PRO A 17 15.97 -4.01 3.37
CA PRO A 17 14.88 -4.65 4.11
C PRO A 17 13.89 -3.70 4.81
N ASP A 18 14.34 -2.53 5.28
CA ASP A 18 13.45 -1.56 5.94
C ASP A 18 12.46 -0.89 4.98
N ASN A 19 12.77 -0.82 3.67
CA ASN A 19 11.89 -0.25 2.64
C ASN A 19 11.21 -1.32 1.77
N ALA A 20 11.71 -2.55 1.76
CA ALA A 20 11.29 -3.61 0.84
C ALA A 20 9.78 -3.89 0.87
N ALA A 21 9.14 -3.81 2.04
CA ALA A 21 7.69 -4.00 2.17
C ALA A 21 6.89 -2.89 1.45
N ALA A 22 7.34 -1.63 1.57
CA ALA A 22 6.74 -0.49 0.90
C ALA A 22 6.98 -0.55 -0.62
N GLU A 23 8.20 -0.89 -1.05
CA GLU A 23 8.53 -1.09 -2.46
C GLU A 23 7.68 -2.19 -3.11
N GLY A 24 7.51 -3.31 -2.42
CA GLY A 24 6.66 -4.40 -2.90
C GLY A 24 5.18 -4.01 -3.03
N PHE A 25 4.70 -3.12 -2.17
CA PHE A 25 3.37 -2.53 -2.30
C PHE A 25 3.29 -1.60 -3.50
N PHE A 26 4.22 -0.66 -3.66
CA PHE A 26 4.22 0.28 -4.79
C PHE A 26 4.41 -0.42 -6.15
N GLY A 27 5.22 -1.47 -6.21
CA GLY A 27 5.36 -2.29 -7.41
C GLY A 27 4.04 -2.93 -7.83
N ARG A 28 3.32 -3.53 -6.87
CA ARG A 28 1.99 -4.10 -7.11
C ARG A 28 0.97 -3.05 -7.49
N MET A 29 0.94 -1.91 -6.79
CA MET A 29 0.03 -0.82 -7.09
C MET A 29 0.16 -0.38 -8.55
N LYS A 30 1.39 -0.19 -9.05
CA LYS A 30 1.62 0.20 -10.44
C LYS A 30 1.09 -0.85 -11.42
N THR A 31 1.35 -2.14 -11.16
CA THR A 31 0.91 -3.24 -12.04
C THR A 31 -0.60 -3.50 -11.99
N GLU A 32 -1.24 -3.30 -10.83
CA GLU A 32 -2.65 -3.61 -10.62
C GLU A 32 -3.56 -2.42 -10.92
N SER A 33 -3.09 -1.17 -10.76
CA SER A 33 -3.86 0.04 -11.08
C SER A 33 -3.82 0.40 -12.57
N VAL A 34 -2.78 -0.05 -13.28
CA VAL A 34 -2.59 0.22 -14.71
C VAL A 34 -2.58 -1.11 -15.43
N HIS A 35 -3.58 -1.33 -16.28
CA HIS A 35 -3.60 -2.54 -17.10
C HIS A 35 -2.50 -2.44 -18.17
N PRO A 36 -1.51 -3.37 -18.22
CA PRO A 36 -0.35 -3.24 -19.10
C PRO A 36 -0.71 -3.22 -20.61
N TRP A 37 -1.91 -3.65 -20.97
CA TRP A 37 -2.40 -3.71 -22.36
C TRP A 37 -3.26 -2.50 -22.78
N HIS A 38 -3.62 -1.62 -21.86
CA HIS A 38 -4.45 -0.44 -22.13
C HIS A 38 -3.73 0.80 -21.59
N TRP A 39 -2.76 1.28 -22.37
CA TRP A 39 -2.06 2.53 -22.09
C TRP A 39 -2.86 3.70 -22.66
N GLU A 40 -4.06 3.93 -22.13
CA GLU A 40 -4.80 5.15 -22.47
C GLU A 40 -4.20 6.33 -21.73
N GLU A 41 -3.84 7.38 -22.47
CA GLU A 41 -3.42 8.65 -21.91
C GLU A 41 -4.57 9.24 -21.09
N ARG A 42 -4.53 9.06 -19.78
CA ARG A 42 -5.51 9.67 -18.88
C ARG A 42 -5.09 11.08 -18.49
N PRO A 43 -6.02 12.05 -18.45
CA PRO A 43 -5.78 13.33 -17.80
C PRO A 43 -5.26 13.10 -16.38
N ARG A 44 -4.32 13.93 -15.92
CA ARG A 44 -3.70 13.79 -14.58
C ARG A 44 -4.73 13.68 -13.45
N GLY A 45 -5.89 14.31 -13.59
CA GLY A 45 -6.99 14.26 -12.61
C GLY A 45 -7.66 12.88 -12.51
N GLU A 46 -7.66 12.11 -13.59
CA GLU A 46 -8.30 10.79 -13.65
C GLU A 46 -7.33 9.66 -13.27
N THR A 47 -6.02 9.93 -13.27
CA THR A 47 -4.99 8.97 -12.85
C THR A 47 -5.11 8.58 -11.37
N LEU A 48 -5.67 9.46 -10.52
CA LEU A 48 -5.82 9.21 -9.10
C LEU A 48 -6.93 8.20 -8.78
N VAL A 49 -7.92 8.05 -9.68
CA VAL A 49 -9.07 7.17 -9.45
C VAL A 49 -8.64 5.69 -9.38
N PRO A 50 -7.90 5.14 -10.37
CA PRO A 50 -7.40 3.76 -10.28
C PRO A 50 -6.47 3.51 -9.10
N VAL A 51 -5.66 4.52 -8.73
CA VAL A 51 -4.77 4.43 -7.55
C VAL A 51 -5.59 4.31 -6.27
N GLY A 52 -6.63 5.14 -6.12
CA GLY A 52 -7.55 5.09 -4.99
C GLY A 52 -8.29 3.75 -4.90
N ASP A 53 -8.77 3.24 -6.04
CA ASP A 53 -9.42 1.92 -6.11
C ASP A 53 -8.46 0.78 -5.76
N CYS A 54 -7.21 0.85 -6.23
CA CYS A 54 -6.18 -0.14 -5.90
C CYS A 54 -5.86 -0.15 -4.40
N ILE A 55 -5.72 1.02 -3.76
CA ILE A 55 -5.50 1.14 -2.31
C ILE A 55 -6.70 0.57 -1.56
N ARG A 56 -7.93 0.95 -1.93
CA ARG A 56 -9.15 0.45 -1.29
C ARG A 56 -9.28 -1.07 -1.39
N TRP A 57 -9.01 -1.63 -2.57
CA TRP A 57 -9.00 -3.08 -2.76
C TRP A 57 -7.88 -3.74 -1.97
N HIS A 58 -6.67 -3.17 -1.96
CA HIS A 58 -5.56 -3.68 -1.17
C HIS A 58 -5.91 -3.75 0.32
N ASP A 59 -6.51 -2.71 0.88
CA ASP A 59 -6.73 -2.59 2.31
C ASP A 59 -7.94 -3.38 2.81
N HIS A 60 -9.02 -3.43 2.02
CA HIS A 60 -10.28 -4.03 2.45
C HIS A 60 -10.59 -5.36 1.77
N GLY A 61 -10.18 -5.54 0.51
CA GLY A 61 -10.55 -6.71 -0.31
C GLY A 61 -9.44 -7.75 -0.46
N ARG A 62 -8.17 -7.38 -0.27
CA ARG A 62 -7.04 -8.27 -0.57
C ARG A 62 -6.81 -9.29 0.53
N ILE A 63 -7.31 -10.50 0.30
CA ILE A 63 -7.11 -11.64 1.18
C ILE A 63 -5.67 -12.16 1.06
N LYS A 64 -4.98 -12.33 2.19
CA LYS A 64 -3.65 -12.95 2.24
C LYS A 64 -3.68 -14.18 3.14
N ARG A 65 -2.99 -15.26 2.73
CA ARG A 65 -2.89 -16.49 3.52
C ARG A 65 -2.13 -16.29 4.85
N SER A 66 -1.07 -15.48 4.85
CA SER A 66 -0.25 -15.26 6.05
C SER A 66 -0.98 -14.65 7.25
N PRO A 67 -1.89 -13.66 7.10
CA PRO A 67 -2.72 -13.17 8.21
C PRO A 67 -4.01 -14.00 8.44
N GLY A 68 -4.05 -15.28 8.04
CA GLY A 68 -5.23 -16.12 8.26
C GLY A 68 -6.41 -15.79 7.34
N TRP A 69 -6.12 -15.48 6.07
CA TRP A 69 -7.14 -15.14 5.07
C TRP A 69 -7.94 -13.86 5.40
N MET A 70 -7.28 -12.90 6.04
CA MET A 70 -7.83 -11.58 6.32
C MET A 70 -7.30 -10.54 5.32
N SER A 71 -8.10 -9.49 5.09
CA SER A 71 -7.59 -8.25 4.51
C SER A 71 -6.69 -7.49 5.50
N PRO A 72 -5.84 -6.56 5.03
CA PRO A 72 -4.99 -5.75 5.92
C PRO A 72 -5.76 -5.05 7.04
N VAL A 73 -6.94 -4.49 6.73
CA VAL A 73 -7.80 -3.83 7.74
C VAL A 73 -8.35 -4.83 8.73
N GLN A 74 -8.89 -5.96 8.26
CA GLN A 74 -9.41 -7.01 9.15
C GLN A 74 -8.32 -7.57 10.07
N TYR A 75 -7.12 -7.77 9.53
CA TYR A 75 -5.98 -8.22 10.31
C TYR A 75 -5.61 -7.20 11.38
N ARG A 76 -5.52 -5.91 11.07
CA ARG A 76 -5.24 -4.87 12.07
C ARG A 76 -6.31 -4.83 13.17
N GLN A 77 -7.58 -4.96 12.81
CA GLN A 77 -8.70 -5.02 13.75
C GLN A 77 -8.59 -6.24 14.68
N SER A 78 -8.22 -7.41 14.17
CA SER A 78 -8.05 -8.62 15.00
C SER A 78 -6.86 -8.54 15.96
N GLN A 79 -5.86 -7.72 15.65
CA GLN A 79 -4.71 -7.47 16.54
C GLN A 79 -5.02 -6.44 17.65
N GLY A 80 -6.26 -5.94 17.76
CA GLY A 80 -6.61 -4.91 18.77
C GLY A 80 -5.92 -3.56 18.57
N THR A 81 -5.33 -3.33 17.39
CA THR A 81 -4.64 -2.08 17.03
C THR A 81 -5.55 -1.16 16.22
N ALA A 82 -6.78 -0.97 16.72
CA ALA A 82 -7.71 0.02 16.19
C ALA A 82 -7.56 1.33 16.98
N ALA A 83 -6.80 2.26 16.40
CA ALA A 83 -6.87 3.70 16.63
C ALA A 83 -6.76 4.39 15.27
#